data_AF-A0AA88VRM1-F1
#
_entry.id   AF-A0AA88VRM1-F1
#
_cell.length_a   1.000
_cell.length_b   1.000
_cell.length_c   1.000
_cell.angle_alpha   90.00
_cell.angle_beta   90.00
_cell.angle_gamma   90.00
#
_symmetry.space_group_name_H-M   'P 1'
#
loop_
_entity.id
_entity.type
_entity.pdbx_description
1 polymer ?
#
loop_
_entity_poly.entity_id
_entity_poly.type
_entity_poly.pdbx_seq_one_letter_code
_entity_poly.pdbx_strand_id
1 'polypeptide(L)'
;MANPSEKKPGTRQYDPYRELELRTPIHNLYNLPTSPEYLFQEQATVNRRSWSENLQYYTGSGYLGGAVLGGAKGAAEGLRAAEPGDSLKLRVNRVLNSGGHAGRRLGNSLGVLGLIFAGLESAIVHWRGSDDVLNSVGAGLGTGALYRAASGPRSAAIAGAIGGLAAGAAVAGKQAMRRYVPV
;
A
#
# COMPACT_ATOMS: atom_id res chain seq x y z
N MET A 1 -36.62 -12.22 30.43
CA MET A 1 -36.65 -10.75 30.30
C MET A 1 -35.21 -10.28 30.16
N ALA A 2 -34.77 -9.89 28.96
CA ALA A 2 -33.41 -9.44 28.72
C ALA A 2 -33.24 -7.98 29.16
N ASN A 3 -32.15 -7.66 29.88
CA ASN A 3 -31.88 -6.33 30.42
C ASN A 3 -31.56 -5.35 29.28
N PRO A 4 -32.36 -4.29 29.06
CA PRO A 4 -32.21 -3.38 27.92
C PRO A 4 -30.92 -2.53 27.93
N SER A 5 -30.13 -2.56 29.02
CA SER A 5 -28.86 -1.81 29.15
C SER A 5 -27.60 -2.62 28.84
N GLU A 6 -27.73 -3.87 28.41
CA GLU A 6 -26.57 -4.72 28.15
C GLU A 6 -25.92 -4.35 26.80
N LYS A 7 -24.79 -3.63 26.85
CA LYS A 7 -23.98 -3.33 25.66
C LYS A 7 -23.47 -4.62 25.04
N LYS A 8 -23.99 -4.98 23.86
CA LYS A 8 -23.46 -6.11 23.09
C LYS A 8 -22.06 -5.76 22.54
N PRO A 9 -21.05 -6.62 22.72
CA PRO A 9 -19.71 -6.40 22.16
C PRO A 9 -19.79 -6.29 20.63
N GLY A 10 -19.11 -5.29 20.05
CA GLY A 10 -19.11 -5.06 18.60
C GLY A 10 -20.29 -4.26 18.06
N THR A 11 -21.07 -3.59 18.92
CA THR A 11 -22.14 -2.66 18.50
C THR A 11 -21.90 -1.25 19.02
N ARG A 12 -22.20 -0.25 18.21
CA ARG A 12 -22.24 1.17 18.59
C ARG A 12 -23.69 1.61 18.65
N GLN A 13 -24.10 2.11 19.81
CA GLN A 13 -25.41 2.69 20.00
C GLN A 13 -25.47 4.07 19.31
N TYR A 14 -26.36 4.23 18.35
CA TYR A 14 -26.63 5.49 17.63
C TYR A 14 -28.12 5.80 17.71
N ASP A 15 -28.53 6.55 18.73
CA ASP A 15 -29.92 6.93 18.96
C ASP A 15 -30.11 8.44 18.67
N PRO A 16 -30.68 8.81 17.50
CA PRO A 16 -30.92 10.21 17.14
C PRO A 16 -32.11 10.83 17.87
N TYR A 17 -32.94 10.05 18.58
CA TYR A 17 -34.16 10.53 19.25
C TYR A 17 -34.09 10.42 20.77
N ARG A 18 -32.89 10.27 21.33
CA ARG A 18 -32.65 10.16 22.77
C ARG A 18 -33.28 11.31 23.57
N GLU A 19 -33.36 12.49 22.97
CA GLU A 19 -33.91 13.70 23.59
C GLU A 19 -35.45 13.77 23.55
N LEU A 20 -36.11 12.94 22.72
CA LEU A 20 -37.57 13.00 22.54
C LEU A 20 -38.36 12.05 23.47
N GLU A 21 -37.71 11.42 24.46
CA GLU A 21 -38.30 10.56 25.50
C GLU A 21 -39.52 9.72 25.04
N LEU A 22 -39.41 9.11 23.85
CA LEU A 22 -40.47 8.31 23.28
C LEU A 22 -40.76 7.11 24.19
N ARG A 23 -42.02 6.96 24.61
CA ARG A 23 -42.49 5.92 25.56
C ARG A 23 -42.33 4.48 25.05
N THR A 24 -41.84 4.28 23.83
CA THR A 24 -41.60 2.97 23.21
C THR A 24 -40.13 2.54 23.34
N PRO A 25 -39.84 1.30 23.76
CA PRO A 25 -38.47 0.80 23.92
C PRO A 25 -37.86 0.43 22.56
N ILE A 26 -37.54 1.43 21.72
CA ILE A 26 -36.90 1.26 20.40
C ILE A 26 -35.37 1.23 20.45
N HIS A 27 -34.77 1.24 21.64
CA HIS A 27 -33.32 1.40 21.84
C HIS A 27 -32.49 0.28 21.18
N ASN A 28 -33.09 -0.91 21.00
CA ASN A 28 -32.44 -2.05 20.37
C ASN A 28 -32.27 -1.91 18.85
N LEU A 29 -33.08 -1.07 18.17
CA LEU A 29 -32.98 -0.82 16.73
C LEU A 29 -31.76 0.05 16.36
N TYR A 30 -31.20 0.73 17.36
CA TYR A 30 -30.12 1.69 17.21
C TYR A 30 -28.74 1.14 17.60
N ASN A 31 -28.65 -0.17 17.84
CA ASN A 31 -27.38 -0.84 18.06
C ASN A 31 -26.79 -1.26 16.71
N LEU A 32 -26.03 -0.37 16.08
CA LEU A 32 -25.39 -0.66 14.79
C LEU A 32 -24.13 -1.50 15.00
N PRO A 33 -23.89 -2.54 14.18
CA PRO A 33 -22.63 -3.26 14.21
C PRO A 33 -21.46 -2.33 13.87
N THR A 34 -20.35 -2.46 14.60
CA THR A 34 -19.12 -1.70 14.31
C THR A 34 -18.34 -2.29 13.13
N SER A 35 -18.67 -3.51 12.71
CA SER A 35 -18.15 -4.14 11.51
C SER A 35 -18.99 -3.77 10.28
N PRO A 36 -18.38 -3.60 9.10
CA PRO A 36 -19.12 -3.43 7.86
C PRO A 36 -20.04 -4.65 7.63
N GLU A 37 -21.28 -4.38 7.22
CA GLU A 37 -22.22 -5.42 6.83
C GLU A 37 -21.95 -5.79 5.38
N TYR A 38 -21.40 -7.00 5.18
CA TYR A 38 -21.06 -7.48 3.85
C TYR A 38 -22.31 -8.06 3.18
N LEU A 39 -22.57 -7.64 1.95
CA LEU A 39 -23.68 -8.16 1.14
C LEU A 39 -23.43 -9.60 0.67
N PHE A 40 -22.17 -10.03 0.64
CA PHE A 40 -21.76 -11.36 0.17
C PHE A 40 -20.98 -12.10 1.26
N GLN A 41 -21.33 -13.37 1.48
CA GLN A 41 -20.66 -14.21 2.49
C GLN A 41 -19.19 -14.47 2.13
N GLU A 42 -18.83 -14.48 0.84
CA GLU A 42 -17.46 -14.59 0.36
C GLU A 42 -16.60 -13.39 0.80
N GLN A 43 -17.19 -12.20 0.85
CA GLN A 43 -16.50 -10.96 1.23
C GLN A 43 -16.42 -10.82 2.75
N ALA A 44 -17.41 -11.36 3.48
CA ALA A 44 -17.40 -11.48 4.94
C ALA A 44 -16.36 -12.48 5.45
N THR A 45 -16.18 -13.59 4.74
CA THR A 45 -15.25 -14.66 5.11
C THR A 45 -13.82 -14.36 4.69
N VAL A 46 -13.63 -13.62 3.60
CA VAL A 46 -12.31 -13.26 3.09
C VAL A 46 -12.11 -11.75 3.14
N ASN A 47 -11.60 -11.28 4.28
CA ASN A 47 -11.25 -9.87 4.49
C ASN A 47 -9.94 -9.50 3.72
N ARG A 48 -9.95 -9.60 2.39
CA ARG A 48 -8.80 -9.26 1.52
C ARG A 48 -9.22 -8.29 0.42
N ARG A 49 -8.30 -7.39 0.06
CA ARG A 49 -8.44 -6.53 -1.13
C ARG A 49 -8.54 -7.38 -2.39
N SER A 50 -9.31 -6.92 -3.36
CA SER A 50 -9.38 -7.55 -4.67
C SER A 50 -8.03 -7.47 -5.40
N TRP A 51 -7.79 -8.36 -6.37
CA TRP A 51 -6.54 -8.37 -7.13
C TRP A 51 -6.28 -7.01 -7.83
N SER A 52 -7.31 -6.43 -8.44
CA SER A 52 -7.22 -5.12 -9.11
C SER A 52 -6.95 -3.99 -8.12
N GLU A 53 -7.57 -4.02 -6.94
CA GLU A 53 -7.29 -3.06 -5.87
C GLU A 53 -5.83 -3.12 -5.42
N ASN A 54 -5.28 -4.32 -5.21
CA ASN A 54 -3.87 -4.48 -4.87
C ASN A 54 -2.96 -3.95 -5.99
N LEU A 55 -3.29 -4.26 -7.24
CA LEU A 55 -2.55 -3.81 -8.40
C LEU A 55 -2.51 -2.28 -8.51
N GLN A 56 -3.66 -1.62 -8.39
CA GLN A 56 -3.75 -0.17 -8.43
C GLN A 56 -3.07 0.47 -7.22
N TYR A 57 -3.23 -0.13 -6.04
CA TYR A 57 -2.63 0.36 -4.80
C TYR A 57 -1.09 0.31 -4.84
N TYR A 58 -0.50 -0.83 -5.18
CA TYR A 58 0.96 -0.98 -5.22
C TYR A 58 1.59 -0.20 -6.38
N THR A 59 0.96 -0.21 -7.56
CA THR A 59 1.45 0.56 -8.72
C THR A 59 1.35 2.06 -8.45
N GLY A 60 0.21 2.53 -7.95
CA GLY A 60 -0.02 3.95 -7.68
C GLY A 60 0.85 4.48 -6.55
N SER A 61 0.92 3.77 -5.41
CA SER A 61 1.79 4.16 -4.29
C SER A 61 3.26 4.09 -4.66
N GLY A 62 3.68 3.07 -5.40
CA GLY A 62 5.05 2.95 -5.91
C GLY A 62 5.43 4.07 -6.89
N TYR A 63 4.52 4.41 -7.81
CA TYR A 63 4.74 5.50 -8.76
C TYR A 63 4.83 6.85 -8.06
N LEU A 64 3.85 7.18 -7.19
CA LEU A 64 3.83 8.46 -6.47
C LEU A 64 5.01 8.58 -5.51
N GLY A 65 5.30 7.53 -4.75
CA GLY A 65 6.46 7.48 -3.84
C GLY A 65 7.77 7.64 -4.60
N GLY A 66 7.93 6.94 -5.72
CA GLY A 66 9.10 7.07 -6.58
C GLY A 66 9.23 8.43 -7.25
N ALA A 67 8.11 9.03 -7.66
CA ALA A 67 8.10 10.36 -8.26
C ALA A 67 8.46 11.45 -7.25
N VAL A 68 7.96 11.37 -6.02
CA VAL A 68 8.30 12.30 -4.94
C VAL A 68 9.77 12.17 -4.56
N LEU A 69 10.25 10.95 -4.30
CA LEU A 69 11.65 10.71 -3.94
C LEU A 69 12.60 11.12 -5.06
N GLY A 70 12.29 10.74 -6.30
CA GLY A 70 13.09 11.11 -7.46
C GLY A 70 13.06 12.59 -7.76
N GLY A 71 11.90 13.22 -7.61
CA GLY A 71 11.72 14.65 -7.78
C GLY A 71 12.52 15.44 -6.75
N ALA A 72 12.43 15.08 -5.48
CA ALA A 72 13.19 15.70 -4.40
C ALA A 72 14.71 15.54 -4.60
N LYS A 73 15.16 14.33 -4.95
CA LYS A 73 16.57 14.06 -5.23
C LYS A 73 17.06 14.87 -6.44
N GLY A 74 16.34 14.83 -7.56
CA GLY A 74 16.71 15.57 -8.76
C GLY A 74 16.69 17.08 -8.57
N ALA A 75 15.73 17.59 -7.80
CA ALA A 75 15.68 19.01 -7.45
C ALA A 75 16.88 19.42 -6.58
N ALA A 76 17.27 18.61 -5.60
CA ALA A 76 18.46 18.85 -4.78
C ALA A 76 19.75 18.82 -5.62
N GLU A 77 19.86 17.89 -6.56
CA GLU A 77 20.97 17.84 -7.52
C GLU A 77 20.98 19.08 -8.43
N GLY A 78 19.82 19.51 -8.94
CA GLY A 78 19.68 20.73 -9.73
C GLY A 78 20.05 22.01 -8.98
N LEU A 79 19.76 22.06 -7.68
CA LEU A 79 20.16 23.17 -6.79
C LEU A 79 21.67 23.18 -6.55
N ARG A 80 22.28 22.00 -6.34
CA ARG A 80 23.73 21.86 -6.13
C ARG A 80 24.54 22.16 -7.40
N ALA A 81 23.97 21.89 -8.56
CA ALA A 81 24.55 22.21 -9.86
C ALA A 81 24.29 23.67 -10.31
N ALA A 82 23.73 24.53 -9.46
CA ALA A 82 23.57 25.95 -9.76
C ALA A 82 24.89 26.71 -9.60
N GLU A 83 25.30 27.46 -10.62
CA GLU A 83 26.56 28.22 -10.57
C GLU A 83 26.37 29.58 -9.87
N PRO A 84 27.40 30.10 -9.16
CA PRO A 84 27.37 31.45 -8.60
C PRO A 84 27.32 32.48 -9.72
N GLY A 85 26.17 33.13 -9.89
CA GLY A 85 25.93 34.10 -10.98
C GLY A 85 24.70 33.78 -11.83
N ASP A 86 24.12 32.58 -11.69
CA ASP A 86 22.89 32.23 -12.40
C ASP A 86 21.70 33.10 -11.96
N SER A 87 20.96 33.62 -12.94
CA SER A 87 19.69 34.30 -12.69
C SER A 87 18.68 33.35 -12.01
N LEU A 88 17.78 33.89 -11.19
CA LEU A 88 16.74 33.08 -10.53
C LEU A 88 15.93 32.23 -11.51
N LYS A 89 15.68 32.73 -12.73
CA LYS A 89 14.97 31.99 -13.78
C LYS A 89 15.75 30.75 -14.25
N LEU A 90 17.06 30.88 -14.46
CA LEU A 90 17.92 29.75 -14.87
C LEU A 90 18.01 28.69 -13.77
N ARG A 91 18.15 29.11 -12.51
CA ARG A 91 18.19 28.19 -11.35
C ARG A 91 16.89 27.40 -11.22
N VAL A 92 15.74 28.08 -11.28
CA VAL A 92 14.43 27.42 -11.20
C VAL A 92 14.22 26.44 -12.36
N ASN A 93 14.56 26.84 -13.59
CA ASN A 93 14.40 25.95 -14.74
C ASN A 93 15.28 24.69 -14.62
N ARG A 94 16.53 24.84 -14.16
CA ARG A 94 17.43 23.71 -13.92
C ARG A 94 16.87 22.76 -12.88
N VAL A 95 16.39 23.27 -11.75
CA VAL A 95 15.77 22.48 -10.67
C VAL A 95 14.53 21.74 -11.15
N LEU A 96 13.65 22.42 -11.89
CA LEU A 96 12.43 21.80 -12.41
C LEU A 96 12.75 20.73 -13.46
N ASN A 97 13.71 20.97 -14.35
CA ASN A 97 14.09 20.00 -15.37
C ASN A 97 14.75 18.75 -14.77
N SER A 98 15.72 18.95 -13.87
CA SER A 98 16.41 17.85 -13.18
C SER A 98 15.48 17.07 -12.25
N GLY A 99 14.70 17.76 -11.43
CA GLY A 99 13.68 17.17 -10.57
C GLY A 99 12.61 16.42 -11.36
N GLY A 100 12.04 17.05 -12.39
CA GLY A 100 11.02 16.42 -13.23
C GLY A 100 11.53 15.16 -13.95
N HIS A 101 12.74 15.20 -14.52
CA HIS A 101 13.34 14.03 -15.16
C HIS A 101 13.61 12.90 -14.17
N ALA A 102 14.21 13.20 -13.02
CA ALA A 102 14.52 12.20 -12.00
C ALA A 102 13.25 11.60 -11.37
N GLY A 103 12.25 12.44 -11.08
CA GLY A 103 10.93 12.04 -10.59
C GLY A 103 10.23 11.12 -11.58
N ARG A 104 10.13 11.49 -12.85
CA ARG A 104 9.52 10.63 -13.89
C ARG A 104 10.26 9.30 -14.03
N ARG A 105 11.60 9.31 -14.02
CA ARG A 105 12.40 8.07 -14.17
C ARG A 105 12.18 7.12 -13.00
N LEU A 106 12.28 7.62 -11.77
CA LEU A 106 12.13 6.79 -10.57
C LEU A 106 10.68 6.39 -10.32
N GLY A 107 9.72 7.30 -10.54
CA GLY A 107 8.29 7.00 -10.46
C GLY A 107 7.87 5.89 -11.40
N ASN A 108 8.21 5.98 -12.70
CA ASN A 108 7.90 4.89 -13.64
C ASN A 108 8.57 3.57 -13.26
N SER A 109 9.83 3.60 -12.82
CA SER A 109 10.57 2.38 -12.45
C SER A 109 9.95 1.68 -11.24
N LEU A 110 9.63 2.44 -10.19
CA LEU A 110 9.01 1.90 -8.97
C LEU A 110 7.55 1.52 -9.17
N GLY A 111 6.81 2.25 -10.02
CA GLY A 111 5.46 1.87 -10.43
C GLY A 111 5.43 0.53 -11.16
N VAL A 112 6.34 0.30 -12.13
CA VAL A 112 6.45 -0.99 -12.84
C VAL A 112 6.85 -2.12 -11.89
N LEU A 113 7.78 -1.89 -10.95
CA LEU A 113 8.11 -2.88 -9.93
C LEU A 113 6.91 -3.23 -9.05
N GLY A 114 6.13 -2.24 -8.61
CA GLY A 114 4.90 -2.44 -7.85
C GLY A 114 3.84 -3.22 -8.64
N LEU A 115 3.69 -2.93 -9.93
CA LEU A 115 2.80 -3.64 -10.84
C LEU A 115 3.17 -5.13 -10.97
N ILE A 116 4.44 -5.41 -11.23
CA ILE A 116 4.94 -6.79 -11.36
C ILE A 116 4.77 -7.54 -10.02
N PHE A 117 5.11 -6.90 -8.90
CA PHE A 117 4.95 -7.49 -7.57
C PHE A 117 3.48 -7.83 -7.28
N ALA A 118 2.56 -6.90 -7.49
CA ALA A 118 1.14 -7.13 -7.28
C ALA A 118 0.60 -8.27 -8.16
N GLY A 119 1.03 -8.33 -9.42
CA GLY A 119 0.68 -9.40 -10.35
C GLY A 119 1.18 -10.77 -9.88
N LEU A 120 2.47 -10.87 -9.53
CA LEU A 120 3.07 -12.12 -9.08
C LEU A 120 2.53 -12.58 -7.73
N GLU A 121 2.43 -11.69 -6.75
CA GLU A 121 1.88 -12.00 -5.43
C GLU A 121 0.45 -12.55 -5.56
N SER A 122 -0.38 -11.89 -6.38
CA SER A 122 -1.77 -12.30 -6.55
C SER A 122 -1.91 -13.61 -7.34
N ALA A 123 -1.06 -13.85 -8.34
CA ALA A 123 -1.00 -15.13 -9.04
C ALA A 123 -0.62 -16.28 -8.09
N ILE A 124 0.39 -16.07 -7.25
CA ILE A 124 0.84 -17.06 -6.26
C ILE A 124 -0.26 -17.32 -5.22
N VAL A 125 -0.90 -16.27 -4.69
CA VAL A 125 -2.00 -16.40 -3.73
C VAL A 125 -3.21 -17.10 -4.35
N HIS A 126 -3.53 -16.82 -5.61
CA HIS A 126 -4.62 -17.52 -6.31
C HIS A 126 -4.34 -19.02 -6.45
N TRP A 127 -3.10 -19.41 -6.73
CA TRP A 127 -2.71 -20.81 -6.88
C TRP A 127 -2.55 -21.55 -5.55
N ARG A 128 -2.01 -20.89 -4.53
CA ARG A 128 -1.63 -21.53 -3.26
C ARG A 128 -2.70 -21.39 -2.16
N GLY A 129 -3.64 -20.46 -2.31
CA GLY A 129 -4.76 -20.26 -1.39
C GLY A 129 -4.37 -19.75 0.02
N SER A 130 -3.09 -19.50 0.29
CA SER A 130 -2.56 -19.04 1.58
C SER A 130 -1.74 -17.77 1.38
N ASP A 131 -1.72 -16.88 2.37
CA ASP A 131 -0.97 -15.62 2.35
C ASP A 131 0.23 -15.70 3.30
N ASP A 132 1.31 -16.33 2.83
CA ASP A 132 2.51 -16.62 3.61
C ASP A 132 3.69 -15.71 3.24
N VAL A 133 4.63 -15.56 4.17
CA VAL A 133 5.91 -14.83 3.96
C VAL A 133 6.64 -15.31 2.70
N LEU A 134 6.57 -16.62 2.41
CA LEU A 134 7.18 -17.23 1.24
C LEU A 134 6.60 -16.69 -0.08
N ASN A 135 5.32 -16.31 -0.11
CA ASN A 135 4.68 -15.79 -1.31
C ASN A 135 5.17 -14.37 -1.60
N SER A 136 5.25 -13.50 -0.58
CA SER A 136 5.80 -12.16 -0.75
C SER A 136 7.29 -12.19 -1.09
N VAL A 137 8.09 -13.08 -0.48
CA VAL A 137 9.51 -13.25 -0.83
C VAL A 137 9.66 -13.79 -2.25
N GLY A 138 8.88 -14.80 -2.64
CA GLY A 138 8.88 -15.36 -3.99
C GLY A 138 8.44 -14.34 -5.05
N ALA A 139 7.40 -13.55 -4.76
CA ALA A 139 6.97 -12.44 -5.59
C ALA A 139 8.07 -11.37 -5.70
N GLY A 140 8.72 -11.00 -4.59
CA GLY A 140 9.84 -10.06 -4.59
C GLY A 140 11.04 -10.53 -5.43
N LEU A 141 11.42 -11.80 -5.30
CA LEU A 141 12.45 -12.44 -6.13
C LEU A 141 12.07 -12.39 -7.61
N GLY A 142 10.84 -12.82 -7.93
CA GLY A 142 10.32 -12.83 -9.29
C GLY A 142 10.23 -11.43 -9.90
N THR A 143 9.80 -10.43 -9.12
CA THR A 143 9.72 -9.04 -9.56
C THR A 143 11.08 -8.48 -9.95
N GLY A 144 12.08 -8.67 -9.09
CA GLY A 144 13.43 -8.19 -9.36
C GLY A 144 14.05 -8.89 -10.57
N ALA A 145 13.86 -10.21 -10.69
CA ALA A 145 14.35 -10.98 -11.82
C ALA A 145 13.67 -10.57 -13.13
N LEU A 146 12.34 -10.44 -13.13
CA LEU A 146 11.56 -10.10 -14.32
C LEU A 146 11.85 -8.68 -14.79
N TYR A 147 11.91 -7.71 -13.87
CA TYR A 147 12.20 -6.32 -14.20
C TYR A 147 13.55 -6.15 -14.91
N ARG A 148 14.54 -7.01 -14.59
CA ARG A 148 15.89 -6.94 -15.15
C ARG A 148 16.27 -8.08 -16.08
N ALA A 149 15.30 -8.89 -16.50
CA ALA A 149 15.49 -10.02 -17.39
C ALA A 149 16.12 -9.60 -18.74
N ALA A 150 15.67 -8.48 -19.30
CA ALA A 150 16.18 -7.93 -20.56
C ALA A 150 17.63 -7.41 -20.46
N SER A 151 18.15 -7.18 -19.25
CA SER A 151 19.55 -6.74 -19.03
C SER A 151 20.52 -7.91 -18.81
N GLY A 152 20.08 -9.13 -19.07
CA GLY A 152 20.88 -10.35 -18.99
C GLY A 152 20.72 -11.15 -17.68
N PRO A 153 21.12 -12.43 -17.69
CA PRO A 153 20.82 -13.37 -16.60
C PRO A 153 21.49 -13.00 -15.28
N ARG A 154 22.71 -12.46 -15.30
CA ARG A 154 23.41 -11.98 -14.09
C ARG A 154 22.66 -10.80 -13.44
N SER A 155 22.22 -9.85 -14.26
CA SER A 155 21.45 -8.68 -13.79
C SER A 155 20.11 -9.11 -13.19
N ALA A 156 19.44 -10.08 -13.81
CA ALA A 156 18.19 -10.66 -13.32
C ALA A 156 18.40 -11.39 -11.98
N ALA A 157 19.44 -12.22 -11.85
CA ALA A 157 19.72 -12.93 -10.60
C ALA A 157 19.99 -11.97 -9.43
N ILE A 158 20.82 -10.93 -9.65
CA ILE A 158 21.12 -9.93 -8.62
C ILE A 158 19.88 -9.11 -8.26
N ALA A 159 19.15 -8.64 -9.27
CA ALA A 159 17.95 -7.85 -9.03
C ALA A 159 16.85 -8.68 -8.33
N GLY A 160 16.71 -9.95 -8.71
CA GLY A 160 15.85 -10.90 -8.03
C GLY A 160 16.23 -11.04 -6.56
N ALA A 161 17.49 -11.35 -6.25
CA ALA A 161 17.97 -11.47 -4.87
C ALA A 161 17.67 -10.20 -4.04
N ILE A 162 17.94 -9.01 -4.60
CA ILE A 162 17.62 -7.73 -3.95
C ILE A 162 16.11 -7.59 -3.69
N GLY A 163 15.27 -7.92 -4.69
CA GLY A 163 13.82 -7.87 -4.56
C GLY A 163 13.28 -8.84 -3.51
N GLY A 164 13.81 -10.05 -3.44
CA GLY A 164 13.46 -11.04 -2.43
C GLY A 164 13.85 -10.62 -1.01
N LEU A 165 15.07 -10.10 -0.84
CA LEU A 165 15.54 -9.58 0.44
C LEU A 165 14.68 -8.39 0.91
N ALA A 166 14.37 -7.47 0.01
CA ALA A 166 13.52 -6.31 0.32
C ALA A 166 12.11 -6.75 0.74
N ALA A 167 11.49 -7.69 0.03
CA ALA A 167 10.19 -8.24 0.39
C ALA A 167 10.23 -8.99 1.74
N GLY A 168 11.27 -9.80 1.98
CA GLY A 168 11.47 -10.50 3.25
C GLY A 168 11.62 -9.54 4.43
N ALA A 169 12.41 -8.48 4.27
CA ALA A 169 12.57 -7.44 5.27
C ALA A 169 11.24 -6.70 5.57
N ALA A 170 10.45 -6.39 4.53
CA ALA A 170 9.15 -5.74 4.69
C ALA A 170 8.17 -6.62 5.47
N VAL A 171 8.12 -7.91 5.18
CA VAL A 171 7.23 -8.85 5.90
C VAL A 171 7.68 -9.06 7.34
N ALA A 172 8.99 -9.21 7.58
CA ALA A 172 9.54 -9.31 8.93
C ALA A 172 9.23 -8.04 9.76
N GLY A 173 9.34 -6.86 9.15
CA GLY A 173 8.95 -5.59 9.77
C GLY A 173 7.46 -5.54 10.12
N LYS A 174 6.58 -5.98 9.21
CA LYS A 174 5.13 -6.07 9.46
C LYS A 174 4.82 -7.03 10.62
N GLN A 175 5.49 -8.17 10.70
CA GLN A 175 5.35 -9.12 11.80
C GLN A 175 5.83 -8.53 13.14
N ALA A 176 6.96 -7.81 13.14
CA ALA A 176 7.46 -7.13 14.31
C ALA A 176 6.49 -6.04 14.79
N MET A 177 5.96 -5.20 13.89
CA MET A 177 5.01 -4.14 14.25
C MET A 177 3.73 -4.69 14.88
N ARG A 178 3.16 -5.76 14.31
CA ARG A 178 1.97 -6.42 14.88
C ARG A 178 2.21 -6.98 16.27
N ARG A 179 3.46 -7.30 16.62
CA ARG A 179 3.83 -7.75 17.98
C ARG A 179 3.83 -6.62 19.00
N TYR A 180 4.06 -5.37 18.58
CA TYR A 180 4.17 -4.21 19.48
C TYR A 180 2.91 -3.34 19.53
N VAL A 181 2.05 -3.38 18.51
CA VAL A 181 0.79 -2.63 18.47
C VAL A 181 -0.38 -3.62 18.54
N PRO A 182 -0.99 -3.85 19.72
CA PRO A 182 -2.27 -4.54 19.80
C PRO A 182 -3.34 -3.61 19.21
N VAL A 183 -3.96 -4.03 18.11
CA VAL A 183 -5.13 -3.38 17.49
C VAL A 183 -6.36 -4.20 17.83
#